data_AF-A0A438EKK6-F1
#
_entry.id   AF-A0A438EKK6-F1
#
_cell.length_a   1.000
_cell.length_b   1.000
_cell.length_c   1.000
_cell.angle_alpha   90.00
_cell.angle_beta   90.00
_cell.angle_gamma   90.00
#
_symmetry.space_group_name_H-M   'P 1'
#
loop_
_entity.id
_entity.type
_entity.pdbx_description
1 polymer ?
#
loop_
_entity_poly.entity_id
_entity_poly.type
_entity_poly.pdbx_seq_one_letter_code
_entity_poly.pdbx_strand_id
1 'polypeptide(L)'
;MRDRSQNRKPLQRGRNLSIEAIQAVQALKRAKRDDSSLERVFESKVRRLLKLDMIAVLKQLLNQNECLLALKVHLLLSYLKKETGLELETEGFNALLRTLIDFDMTGPAMECFQLMKTSGCEPNKSSFRILIKGLESKGELDISATVKLDAQKYFGESLEFLEEEEDMTVGFNYN
;
A
#
# COMPACT_ATOMS: atom_id res chain seq x y z
N MET A 1 28.12 -30.51 -20.53
CA MET A 1 27.22 -30.22 -19.39
C MET A 1 27.17 -28.71 -19.21
N ARG A 2 26.01 -28.06 -19.36
CA ARG A 2 25.90 -26.59 -19.32
C ARG A 2 25.79 -26.11 -17.87
N ASP A 3 26.79 -25.38 -17.44
CA ASP A 3 26.90 -24.71 -16.15
C ASP A 3 25.79 -23.65 -16.01
N ARG A 4 24.92 -23.79 -15.00
CA ARG A 4 23.77 -22.90 -14.71
C ARG A 4 24.11 -21.83 -13.67
N SER A 5 25.38 -21.47 -13.51
CA SER A 5 25.82 -20.51 -12.49
C SER A 5 25.69 -19.03 -12.86
N GLN A 6 25.26 -18.69 -14.08
CA GLN A 6 25.24 -17.29 -14.54
C GLN A 6 23.81 -16.83 -14.86
N ASN A 7 23.07 -16.36 -13.84
CA ASN A 7 21.99 -15.35 -13.96
C ASN A 7 21.24 -15.10 -12.63
N ARG A 8 21.96 -14.80 -11.56
CA ARG A 8 21.34 -14.14 -10.39
C ARG A 8 21.81 -12.70 -10.37
N LYS A 9 20.96 -11.80 -10.87
CA LYS A 9 21.13 -10.35 -10.72
C LYS A 9 21.39 -10.06 -9.23
N PRO A 10 22.31 -9.16 -8.88
CA PRO A 10 22.63 -8.87 -7.50
C PRO A 10 21.37 -8.34 -6.79
N LEU A 11 20.93 -9.04 -5.75
CA LEU A 11 19.93 -8.56 -4.81
C LEU A 11 20.46 -7.26 -4.24
N GLN A 12 19.87 -6.13 -4.65
CA GLN A 12 20.25 -4.83 -4.11
C GLN A 12 20.03 -4.85 -2.60
N ARG A 13 21.16 -4.90 -1.88
CA ARG A 13 21.25 -4.78 -0.43
C ARG A 13 20.82 -3.36 -0.05
N GLY A 14 19.60 -3.24 0.45
CA GLY A 14 19.06 -1.99 0.99
C GLY A 14 18.12 -2.27 2.15
N ARG A 15 18.68 -2.24 3.38
CA ARG A 15 18.07 -2.48 4.70
C ARG A 15 17.64 -3.93 4.95
N ASN A 16 18.39 -4.58 5.85
CA ASN A 16 18.25 -6.00 6.19
C ASN A 16 16.85 -6.30 6.70
N LEU A 17 16.05 -6.96 5.86
CA LEU A 17 14.81 -7.61 6.26
C LEU A 17 15.13 -8.65 7.36
N SER A 18 14.34 -8.68 8.43
CA SER A 18 14.41 -9.79 9.37
C SER A 18 14.05 -11.10 8.67
N ILE A 19 14.60 -12.21 9.18
CA ILE A 19 14.32 -13.55 8.62
C ILE A 19 12.82 -13.83 8.73
N GLU A 20 12.21 -13.32 9.79
CA GLU A 20 10.79 -13.37 10.11
C GLU A 20 9.95 -12.64 9.05
N ALA A 21 10.34 -11.43 8.64
CA ALA A 21 9.68 -10.69 7.56
C ALA A 21 9.74 -11.45 6.23
N ILE A 22 10.90 -12.00 5.87
CA ILE A 22 11.07 -12.78 4.64
C ILE A 22 10.18 -14.03 4.66
N GLN A 23 10.18 -14.77 5.78
CA GLN A 23 9.36 -15.96 5.94
C GLN A 23 7.86 -15.64 5.92
N ALA A 24 7.45 -14.50 6.50
CA ALA A 24 6.08 -14.03 6.47
C ALA A 24 5.63 -13.72 5.03
N VAL A 25 6.41 -12.97 4.25
CA VAL A 25 6.11 -12.68 2.83
C VAL A 25 5.94 -13.99 2.04
N GLN A 26 6.86 -14.93 2.19
CA GLN A 26 6.77 -16.20 1.47
C GLN A 26 5.54 -17.02 1.87
N ALA A 27 5.20 -17.06 3.17
CA ALA A 27 4.02 -17.76 3.65
C ALA A 27 2.73 -17.11 3.14
N LEU A 28 2.65 -15.78 3.18
CA LEU A 28 1.50 -15.01 2.66
C LEU A 28 1.29 -15.29 1.17
N LYS A 29 2.36 -15.30 0.37
CA LYS A 29 2.30 -15.60 -1.06
C LYS A 29 1.82 -17.02 -1.37
N ARG A 30 2.15 -18.00 -0.51
CA ARG A 30 1.65 -19.38 -0.65
C ARG A 30 0.17 -19.48 -0.28
N ALA A 31 -0.27 -18.71 0.71
CA ALA A 31 -1.63 -18.74 1.22
C ALA A 31 -2.61 -17.86 0.43
N LYS A 32 -2.15 -17.00 -0.49
CA LYS A 32 -2.95 -15.97 -1.16
C LYS A 32 -4.20 -16.45 -1.94
N ARG A 33 -4.35 -17.76 -2.17
CA ARG A 33 -5.50 -18.36 -2.87
C ARG A 33 -6.61 -18.84 -1.94
N ASP A 34 -6.36 -18.91 -0.64
CA ASP A 34 -7.30 -19.38 0.36
C ASP A 34 -7.30 -18.43 1.56
N ASP A 35 -8.42 -17.74 1.76
CA ASP A 35 -8.52 -16.69 2.78
C ASP A 35 -8.37 -17.27 4.20
N SER A 36 -8.81 -18.51 4.43
CA SER A 36 -8.61 -19.19 5.73
C SER A 36 -7.13 -19.47 6.02
N SER A 37 -6.38 -19.95 5.02
CA SER A 37 -4.93 -20.12 5.13
C SER A 37 -4.20 -18.80 5.28
N LEU A 38 -4.68 -17.74 4.61
CA LEU A 38 -4.10 -16.41 4.69
C LEU A 38 -4.23 -15.85 6.11
N GLU A 39 -5.42 -15.96 6.70
CA GLU A 39 -5.70 -15.56 8.08
C GLU A 39 -4.84 -16.34 9.09
N ARG A 40 -4.67 -17.65 8.88
CA ARG A 40 -3.77 -18.47 9.73
C ARG A 40 -2.32 -18.03 9.65
N VAL A 41 -1.80 -17.75 8.45
CA VAL A 41 -0.43 -17.24 8.27
C VAL A 41 -0.30 -15.88 8.96
N PHE A 42 -1.32 -15.06 8.84
CA PHE A 42 -1.35 -13.75 9.46
C PHE A 42 -1.27 -13.82 10.98
N GLU A 43 -2.17 -14.58 11.61
CA GLU A 43 -2.23 -14.75 13.07
C GLU A 43 -0.94 -15.37 13.64
N SER A 44 -0.37 -16.35 12.93
CA SER A 44 0.80 -17.06 13.41
C SER A 44 2.13 -16.34 13.16
N LYS A 45 2.26 -15.60 12.05
CA LYS A 45 3.53 -15.01 11.60
C LYS A 45 3.52 -13.50 11.53
N VAL A 46 2.47 -12.89 10.99
CA VAL A 46 2.45 -11.44 10.72
C VAL A 46 2.11 -10.64 11.96
N ARG A 47 1.13 -11.08 12.77
CA ARG A 47 0.71 -10.38 14.00
C ARG A 47 1.86 -10.13 14.98
N ARG A 48 2.84 -11.05 15.03
CA ARG A 48 3.98 -11.02 15.96
C ARG A 48 5.16 -10.18 15.47
N LEU A 49 5.12 -9.69 14.22
CA LEU A 49 6.20 -8.87 13.67
C LEU A 49 6.26 -7.49 14.35
N LEU A 50 7.46 -6.95 14.44
CA LEU A 50 7.65 -5.55 14.83
C LEU A 50 7.10 -4.61 13.75
N LYS A 51 6.74 -3.38 14.11
CA LYS A 51 6.20 -2.37 13.17
C LYS A 51 7.10 -2.17 11.95
N LEU A 52 8.43 -2.14 12.15
CA LEU A 52 9.41 -2.02 11.07
C LEU A 52 9.38 -3.22 10.11
N ASP A 53 9.23 -4.43 10.64
CA ASP A 53 9.15 -5.66 9.85
C ASP A 53 7.83 -5.77 9.10
N MET A 54 6.72 -5.33 9.69
CA MET A 54 5.42 -5.24 9.00
C MET A 54 5.50 -4.29 7.80
N ILE A 55 6.11 -3.12 7.97
CA ILE A 55 6.36 -2.18 6.88
C ILE A 55 7.24 -2.83 5.80
N ALA A 56 8.23 -3.61 6.20
CA ALA A 56 9.11 -4.29 5.27
C ALA A 56 8.39 -5.41 4.49
N VAL A 57 7.50 -6.17 5.13
CA VAL A 57 6.60 -7.14 4.49
C VAL A 57 5.71 -6.45 3.46
N LEU A 58 5.05 -5.36 3.84
CA LEU A 58 4.17 -4.59 2.95
C LEU A 58 4.95 -4.05 1.75
N LYS A 59 6.07 -3.38 1.97
CA LYS A 59 6.96 -2.90 0.90
C LYS A 59 7.39 -4.02 -0.04
N GLN A 60 7.72 -5.18 0.49
CA GLN A 60 8.18 -6.28 -0.34
C GLN A 60 7.05 -6.90 -1.17
N LEU A 61 5.83 -6.98 -0.64
CA LEU A 61 4.65 -7.39 -1.40
C LEU A 61 4.36 -6.40 -2.53
N LEU A 62 4.40 -5.10 -2.23
CA LEU A 62 4.22 -4.03 -3.21
C LEU A 62 5.31 -4.04 -4.29
N ASN A 63 6.58 -4.19 -3.91
CA ASN A 63 7.70 -4.31 -4.86
C ASN A 63 7.62 -5.56 -5.74
N GLN A 64 6.82 -6.54 -5.35
CA GLN A 64 6.56 -7.76 -6.13
C GLN A 64 5.25 -7.70 -6.93
N ASN A 65 4.64 -6.51 -7.02
CA ASN A 65 3.34 -6.30 -7.68
C ASN A 65 2.21 -7.13 -7.07
N GLU A 66 2.32 -7.51 -5.80
CA GLU A 66 1.29 -8.25 -5.05
C GLU A 66 0.41 -7.25 -4.28
N CYS A 67 -0.09 -6.22 -4.96
CA CYS A 67 -0.84 -5.10 -4.37
C CYS A 67 -2.09 -5.55 -3.61
N LEU A 68 -2.84 -6.50 -4.18
CA LEU A 68 -4.01 -7.10 -3.52
C LEU A 68 -3.64 -7.82 -2.22
N LEU A 69 -2.51 -8.53 -2.21
CA LEU A 69 -2.05 -9.24 -1.01
C LEU A 69 -1.53 -8.26 0.04
N ALA A 70 -0.83 -7.20 -0.37
CA ALA A 70 -0.38 -6.13 0.52
C ALA A 70 -1.59 -5.44 1.17
N LEU A 71 -2.64 -5.12 0.40
CA LEU A 71 -3.89 -4.57 0.91
C LEU A 71 -4.57 -5.52 1.89
N LYS A 72 -4.72 -6.81 1.55
CA LYS A 72 -5.31 -7.81 2.45
C LYS A 72 -4.53 -7.89 3.78
N VAL A 73 -3.20 -7.88 3.72
CA VAL A 73 -2.34 -7.88 4.91
C VAL A 73 -2.50 -6.58 5.71
N HIS A 74 -2.61 -5.43 5.05
CA HIS A 74 -2.83 -4.14 5.71
C HIS A 74 -4.20 -4.06 6.40
N LEU A 75 -5.29 -4.45 5.71
CA LEU A 75 -6.64 -4.51 6.28
C LEU A 75 -6.73 -5.50 7.44
N LEU A 76 -6.08 -6.65 7.32
CA LEU A 76 -6.07 -7.64 8.40
C LEU A 76 -5.23 -7.15 9.61
N LEU A 77 -4.19 -6.33 9.39
CA LEU A 77 -3.43 -5.65 10.46
C LEU A 77 -4.28 -4.62 11.18
N SER A 78 -5.01 -3.77 10.46
CA SER A 78 -5.86 -2.74 11.08
C SER A 78 -7.00 -3.38 11.88
N TYR A 79 -7.71 -4.35 11.29
CA TYR A 79 -8.80 -5.08 11.93
C TYR A 79 -8.36 -5.77 13.23
N LEU A 80 -7.22 -6.46 13.22
CA LEU A 80 -6.75 -7.26 14.35
C LEU A 80 -5.99 -6.47 15.43
N LYS A 81 -5.50 -5.27 15.10
CA LYS A 81 -4.93 -4.33 16.08
C LYS A 81 -5.98 -3.43 16.73
N LYS A 82 -7.27 -3.57 16.38
CA LYS A 82 -8.37 -2.71 16.85
C LYS A 82 -8.05 -1.22 16.66
N GLU A 83 -7.60 -0.86 15.47
CA GLU A 83 -7.98 0.45 14.92
C GLU A 83 -9.39 0.23 14.33
N THR A 84 -10.33 1.10 14.65
CA THR A 84 -11.79 0.87 14.67
C THR A 84 -12.49 1.10 13.33
N GLY A 85 -13.46 0.24 12.97
CA GLY A 85 -14.66 0.60 12.19
C GLY A 85 -14.60 0.46 10.66
N LEU A 86 -15.74 0.16 10.02
CA LEU A 86 -15.90 0.02 8.55
C LEU A 86 -15.61 1.31 7.73
N GLU A 87 -15.24 2.43 8.36
CA GLU A 87 -14.58 3.58 7.72
C GLU A 87 -13.12 3.28 7.26
N LEU A 88 -12.57 2.14 7.72
CA LEU A 88 -11.21 1.68 7.44
C LEU A 88 -10.97 1.17 6.01
N GLU A 89 -11.99 0.94 5.19
CA GLU A 89 -11.75 0.50 3.81
C GLU A 89 -11.16 1.66 3.00
N THR A 90 -11.87 2.79 2.90
CA THR A 90 -11.37 3.98 2.22
C THR A 90 -10.15 4.57 2.92
N GLU A 91 -10.14 4.64 4.25
CA GLU A 91 -8.96 5.12 4.98
C GLU A 91 -7.75 4.20 4.84
N GLY A 92 -7.96 2.88 4.79
CA GLY A 92 -6.89 1.89 4.57
C GLY A 92 -6.31 1.99 3.17
N PHE A 93 -7.15 2.17 2.14
CA PHE A 93 -6.69 2.51 0.80
C PHE A 93 -5.91 3.83 0.80
N ASN A 94 -6.41 4.88 1.46
CA ASN A 94 -5.75 6.17 1.55
C ASN A 94 -4.38 6.09 2.27
N ALA A 95 -4.28 5.33 3.36
CA ALA A 95 -3.04 5.08 4.06
C ALA A 95 -2.03 4.35 3.17
N LEU A 96 -2.49 3.35 2.41
CA LEU A 96 -1.65 2.62 1.47
C LEU A 96 -1.19 3.51 0.30
N LEU A 97 -2.08 4.34 -0.26
CA LEU A 97 -1.76 5.32 -1.30
C LEU A 97 -0.70 6.31 -0.81
N ARG A 98 -0.86 6.89 0.39
CA ARG A 98 0.17 7.77 1.00
C ARG A 98 1.51 7.05 1.10
N THR A 99 1.49 5.84 1.67
CA THR A 99 2.69 5.02 1.86
C THR A 99 3.39 4.73 0.53
N LEU A 100 2.64 4.36 -0.50
CA LEU A 100 3.18 4.05 -1.82
C LEU A 100 3.81 5.27 -2.49
N ILE A 101 3.15 6.43 -2.42
CA ILE A 101 3.68 7.70 -2.91
C ILE A 101 4.94 8.09 -2.14
N ASP A 102 4.98 7.97 -0.81
CA ASP A 102 6.14 8.29 0.01
C ASP A 102 7.37 7.44 -0.35
N PHE A 103 7.15 6.18 -0.77
CA PHE A 103 8.20 5.28 -1.27
C PHE A 103 8.48 5.42 -2.77
N ASP A 104 7.93 6.42 -3.45
CA ASP A 104 8.11 6.69 -4.88
C ASP A 104 7.61 5.55 -5.78
N MET A 105 6.59 4.82 -5.30
CA MET A 105 5.99 3.67 -5.98
C MET A 105 4.69 4.08 -6.69
N THR A 106 4.81 4.97 -7.68
CA THR A 106 3.68 5.61 -8.39
C THR A 106 2.83 4.60 -9.18
N GLY A 107 3.45 3.63 -9.85
CA GLY A 107 2.75 2.54 -10.54
C GLY A 107 1.86 1.71 -9.60
N PRO A 108 2.42 1.13 -8.53
CA PRO A 108 1.63 0.43 -7.52
C PRO A 108 0.56 1.31 -6.83
N ALA A 109 0.82 2.62 -6.65
CA ALA A 109 -0.19 3.55 -6.14
C ALA A 109 -1.39 3.63 -7.09
N MET A 110 -1.16 3.68 -8.40
CA MET A 110 -2.24 3.66 -9.39
C MET A 110 -2.98 2.31 -9.42
N GLU A 111 -2.29 1.19 -9.29
CA GLU A 111 -2.95 -0.12 -9.17
C GLU A 111 -3.83 -0.19 -7.92
N CYS A 112 -3.36 0.34 -6.80
CA CYS A 112 -4.11 0.44 -5.55
C CYS A 112 -5.38 1.29 -5.72
N PHE A 113 -5.27 2.42 -6.43
CA PHE A 113 -6.41 3.28 -6.75
C PHE A 113 -7.43 2.60 -7.67
N GLN A 114 -6.98 1.89 -8.70
CA GLN A 114 -7.90 1.13 -9.56
C GLN A 114 -8.57 -0.01 -8.80
N LEU A 115 -7.81 -0.70 -7.94
CA LEU A 115 -8.34 -1.75 -7.09
C LEU A 115 -9.47 -1.21 -6.21
N MET A 116 -9.27 -0.06 -5.56
CA MET A 116 -10.28 0.65 -4.77
C MET A 116 -11.59 0.81 -5.56
N LYS A 117 -11.52 1.36 -6.79
CA LYS A 117 -12.68 1.54 -7.67
C LYS A 117 -13.35 0.20 -8.04
N THR A 118 -12.56 -0.80 -8.39
CA THR A 118 -13.10 -2.11 -8.83
C THR A 118 -13.63 -2.96 -7.68
N SER A 119 -13.20 -2.74 -6.44
CA SER A 119 -13.71 -3.43 -5.26
C SER A 119 -15.00 -2.81 -4.71
N GLY A 120 -15.55 -1.79 -5.37
CA GLY A 120 -16.74 -1.07 -4.90
C GLY A 120 -16.46 -0.11 -3.74
N CYS A 121 -15.19 0.13 -3.42
CA CYS A 121 -14.80 1.13 -2.43
C CYS A 121 -14.67 2.48 -3.16
N GLU A 122 -15.55 3.43 -2.88
CA GLU A 122 -15.54 4.70 -3.62
C GLU A 122 -14.39 5.62 -3.16
N PRO A 123 -13.56 6.13 -4.08
CA PRO A 123 -12.55 7.12 -3.74
C PRO A 123 -13.18 8.42 -3.24
N ASN A 124 -12.62 8.97 -2.16
CA ASN A 124 -13.07 10.25 -1.60
C ASN A 124 -12.09 11.38 -1.93
N LYS A 125 -12.42 12.61 -1.51
CA LYS A 125 -11.57 13.80 -1.72
C LYS A 125 -10.12 13.59 -1.23
N SER A 126 -9.94 12.92 -0.09
CA SER A 126 -8.62 12.60 0.45
C SER A 126 -7.86 11.64 -0.46
N SER A 127 -8.50 10.57 -0.97
CA SER A 127 -7.91 9.62 -1.93
C SER A 127 -7.32 10.35 -3.14
N PHE A 128 -8.13 11.22 -3.76
CA PHE A 128 -7.70 11.99 -4.93
C PHE A 128 -6.60 12.98 -4.59
N ARG A 129 -6.70 13.70 -3.45
CA ARG A 129 -5.67 14.66 -3.04
C ARG A 129 -4.31 13.99 -2.83
N ILE A 130 -4.28 12.86 -2.13
CA ILE A 130 -3.06 12.08 -1.87
C ILE A 130 -2.39 11.71 -3.19
N LEU A 131 -3.15 11.16 -4.12
CA LEU A 131 -2.63 10.74 -5.43
C LEU A 131 -2.17 11.91 -6.28
N ILE A 132 -2.99 12.95 -6.42
CA ILE A 132 -2.69 14.10 -7.29
C ILE A 132 -1.44 14.82 -6.79
N LYS A 133 -1.43 15.24 -5.52
CA LYS A 133 -0.26 15.92 -4.92
C LYS A 133 0.96 15.00 -4.89
N GLY A 134 0.73 13.72 -4.59
CA GLY A 134 1.76 12.70 -4.57
C GLY A 134 2.46 12.56 -5.92
N LEU A 135 1.71 12.26 -6.98
CA LEU A 135 2.21 12.09 -8.34
C LEU A 135 2.91 13.35 -8.86
N GLU A 136 2.34 14.54 -8.60
CA GLU A 136 2.99 15.81 -8.97
C GLU A 136 4.34 15.99 -8.28
N SER A 137 4.43 15.68 -6.99
CA SER A 137 5.69 15.76 -6.25
C SER A 137 6.77 14.79 -6.77
N LYS A 138 6.35 13.71 -7.45
CA LYS A 138 7.24 12.73 -8.09
C LYS A 138 7.51 13.02 -9.57
N GLY A 139 6.93 14.08 -10.11
CA GLY A 139 7.09 14.47 -11.52
C GLY A 139 6.20 13.70 -12.51
N GLU A 140 5.26 12.89 -12.03
CA GLU A 140 4.32 12.10 -12.84
C GLU A 140 3.11 12.94 -13.29
N LEU A 141 3.38 14.03 -14.01
CA LEU A 141 2.37 15.04 -14.35
C LEU A 141 1.26 14.52 -15.27
N ASP A 142 1.59 13.65 -16.22
CA ASP A 142 0.61 13.06 -17.15
C ASP A 142 -0.38 12.15 -16.43
N ILE A 143 0.12 11.36 -15.47
CA ILE A 143 -0.70 10.48 -14.62
C ILE A 143 -1.57 11.35 -13.69
N SER A 144 -0.99 12.37 -13.06
CA SER A 144 -1.74 13.30 -12.21
C SER A 144 -2.86 14.00 -12.98
N ALA A 145 -2.62 14.47 -14.21
CA ALA A 145 -3.66 15.08 -15.05
C ALA A 145 -4.81 14.11 -15.33
N THR A 146 -4.51 12.83 -15.57
CA THR A 146 -5.53 11.78 -15.74
C THR A 146 -6.36 11.59 -14.47
N VAL A 147 -5.73 11.59 -13.30
CA VAL A 147 -6.42 11.47 -12.01
C VAL A 147 -7.27 12.72 -11.70
N LYS A 148 -6.83 13.92 -12.09
CA LYS A 148 -7.62 15.17 -11.98
C LYS A 148 -8.89 15.11 -12.82
N LEU A 149 -8.80 14.64 -14.07
CA LEU A 149 -9.96 14.45 -14.93
C LEU A 149 -10.94 13.42 -14.33
N ASP A 150 -10.43 12.38 -13.69
CA ASP A 150 -11.26 11.41 -12.99
C ASP A 150 -11.94 12.08 -11.78
N ALA A 151 -11.22 12.84 -10.96
CA ALA A 151 -11.76 13.58 -9.82
C ALA A 151 -12.90 14.53 -10.22
N GLN A 152 -12.77 15.20 -11.38
CA GLN A 152 -13.81 16.10 -11.89
C GLN A 152 -15.12 15.38 -12.20
N LYS A 153 -15.07 14.09 -12.57
CA LYS A 153 -16.28 13.27 -12.76
C LYS A 153 -17.00 12.98 -11.45
N TYR A 154 -16.27 12.94 -10.33
CA TYR A 154 -16.84 12.67 -9.00
C TYR A 154 -17.35 13.95 -8.32
N PHE A 155 -16.62 15.06 -8.44
CA PHE A 155 -16.87 16.27 -7.62
C PHE A 155 -17.17 17.54 -8.43
N GLY A 156 -17.14 17.47 -9.77
CA GLY A 156 -17.32 18.62 -10.66
C GLY A 156 -16.01 19.32 -11.02
N GLU A 157 -16.09 20.40 -11.80
CA GLU A 157 -14.91 21.12 -12.33
C GLU A 157 -14.05 21.77 -11.23
N SER A 158 -14.66 22.16 -10.10
CA SER A 158 -13.94 22.74 -8.96
C SER A 158 -13.25 21.66 -8.13
N LEU A 159 -11.93 21.76 -8.02
CA LEU A 159 -11.07 20.88 -7.22
C LEU A 159 -10.51 21.60 -5.97
N GLU A 160 -11.31 22.48 -5.35
CA GLU A 160 -10.93 23.26 -4.15
C GLU A 160 -10.36 22.41 -3.01
N PHE A 161 -10.79 21.14 -2.90
CA PHE A 161 -10.28 20.21 -1.89
C PHE A 161 -8.77 19.94 -2.00
N LEU A 162 -8.14 20.27 -3.13
CA LEU A 162 -6.69 20.20 -3.28
C LEU A 162 -5.96 21.30 -2.51
N GLU A 163 -6.63 22.41 -2.19
CA GLU A 163 -6.04 23.54 -1.45
C GLU A 163 -6.18 23.38 0.07
N GLU A 164 -7.09 22.51 0.53
CA GLU A 164 -7.23 22.19 1.95
C GLU A 164 -5.88 21.65 2.49
N GLU A 165 -5.36 22.24 3.57
CA GLU A 165 -4.24 21.67 4.33
C GLU A 165 -4.77 20.55 5.23
N GLU A 166 -4.11 19.39 5.21
CA GLU A 166 -4.45 18.29 6.12
C GLU A 166 -3.90 18.68 7.49
N ASP A 167 -4.79 18.92 8.47
CA ASP A 167 -4.40 19.23 9.84
C ASP A 167 -3.50 18.09 10.36
N MET A 168 -2.21 18.38 10.56
CA MET A 168 -1.23 17.44 11.06
C MET A 168 -1.45 17.17 12.56
N THR A 169 -2.53 16.48 12.89
CA THR A 169 -2.69 15.78 14.17
C THR A 169 -2.78 14.30 13.80
N VAL A 170 -1.77 13.44 13.98
CA VAL A 170 -0.98 13.24 15.19
C VAL A 170 0.44 12.88 14.77
N GLY A 171 1.40 13.72 15.15
CA GLY A 171 2.80 13.31 15.21
C GLY A 171 2.90 12.08 16.11
N PHE A 172 3.34 10.95 15.55
CA PHE A 172 3.85 9.85 16.36
C PHE A 172 5.13 10.33 17.05
N ASN A 173 4.96 11.02 18.17
CA ASN A 173 6.03 11.26 19.13
C ASN A 173 6.43 9.90 19.71
N TYR A 174 7.54 9.36 19.22
CA TYR A 174 8.24 8.29 19.89
C TYR A 174 9.06 8.91 21.03
N ASN A 175 8.55 8.79 22.26
CA ASN A 175 9.38 8.78 23.46
C ASN A 175 9.72 7.32 23.78
#